data_AF-Q2SYC2-F1
#
_entry.id   AF-Q2SYC2-F1
#
_cell.length_a   1.000
_cell.length_b   1.000
_cell.length_c   1.000
_cell.angle_alpha   90.00
_cell.angle_beta   90.00
_cell.angle_gamma   90.00
#
_symmetry.space_group_name_H-M   'P 1'
#
loop_
_entity.id
_entity.type
_entity.pdbx_description
1 polymer ?
#
loop_
_entity_poly.entity_id
_entity_poly.type
_entity_poly.pdbx_seq_one_letter_code
_entity_poly.pdbx_strand_id
1 'polypeptide(L)'
;MRLPRTTFDARSLLDYTGRERRAARPQFAKAFDAIDTGEHCLLDWWFNDDAGEHVRFSEEADGTGWMARLLPIRDELLRGDTRPLYLGWLARLGNRELSADDREPPLPDGLKTLTPAQNALAEFLMLDPDWLAAAAEKSPPFSAGPDDNDRFDPWLSELTEDEMRTALRMLLEGRHQEAERTLRRRFRAWEQERLPKRVASLVVPRCVSEIEARVSLHRLAREQQERDAHEAAEARRKAERSGYLTSLLEDEDSAWSAIDSKLQRGSGSSYDQAFRALQDLAEAYAGAKRDATFRRRLVRLMAQHGKRGAWVAQLTKAGYTWEPKR
;
A
#
# COMPACT_ATOMS: atom_id res chain seq x y z
N MET A 1 -7.25 22.08 -6.34
CA MET A 1 -6.73 22.62 -5.04
C MET A 1 -6.22 24.04 -5.22
N ARG A 2 -6.60 24.99 -4.34
CA ARG A 2 -6.20 26.41 -4.46
C ARG A 2 -5.03 26.77 -3.54
N LEU A 3 -3.98 27.35 -4.12
CA LEU A 3 -2.79 27.85 -3.42
C LEU A 3 -2.52 29.32 -3.77
N PRO A 4 -1.88 30.09 -2.86
CA PRO A 4 -1.39 31.44 -3.19
C PRO A 4 -0.43 31.38 -4.38
N ARG A 5 -0.50 32.35 -5.29
CA ARG A 5 0.39 32.40 -6.47
C ARG A 5 1.89 32.43 -6.12
N THR A 6 2.24 32.98 -4.97
CA THR A 6 3.62 33.03 -4.46
C THR A 6 4.19 31.68 -4.00
N THR A 7 3.38 30.62 -4.03
CA THR A 7 3.82 29.27 -3.58
C THR A 7 4.83 28.66 -4.54
N PHE A 8 4.62 28.83 -5.85
CA PHE A 8 5.49 28.27 -6.88
C PHE A 8 5.81 29.33 -7.94
N ASP A 9 7.02 29.28 -8.49
CA ASP A 9 7.31 29.98 -9.73
C ASP A 9 6.61 29.26 -10.90
N ALA A 10 6.13 30.01 -11.89
CA ALA A 10 5.45 29.45 -13.05
C ALA A 10 6.31 28.43 -13.79
N ARG A 11 7.64 28.65 -13.83
CA ARG A 11 8.58 27.69 -14.43
C ARG A 11 8.63 26.37 -13.66
N SER A 12 8.62 26.42 -12.34
CA SER A 12 8.70 25.21 -11.50
C SER A 12 7.48 24.31 -11.67
N LEU A 13 6.29 24.87 -11.91
CA LEU A 13 5.08 24.06 -12.17
C LEU A 13 5.08 23.44 -13.57
N LEU A 14 5.61 24.16 -14.56
CA LEU A 14 5.71 23.67 -15.94
C LEU A 14 6.58 22.42 -16.07
N ASP A 15 7.53 22.21 -15.16
CA ASP A 15 8.31 20.97 -15.12
C ASP A 15 7.40 19.74 -14.89
N TYR A 16 6.32 19.88 -14.12
CA TYR A 16 5.39 18.79 -13.79
C TYR A 16 4.16 18.71 -14.72
N THR A 17 3.72 19.83 -15.28
CA THR A 17 2.53 19.88 -16.16
C THR A 17 2.89 19.86 -17.65
N GLY A 18 4.15 20.09 -17.99
CA GLY A 18 4.62 20.22 -19.37
C GLY A 18 4.10 21.49 -20.04
N ARG A 19 4.65 21.81 -21.22
CA ARG A 19 4.09 22.88 -22.07
C ARG A 19 2.87 22.34 -22.80
N GLU A 20 1.84 23.17 -22.98
CA GLU A 20 0.74 22.85 -23.90
C GLU A 20 1.30 22.58 -25.31
N ARG A 21 1.52 21.30 -25.63
CA ARG A 21 1.67 20.89 -27.02
C ARG A 21 0.29 21.04 -27.65
N ARG A 22 0.21 21.72 -28.81
CA ARG A 22 -0.98 21.72 -29.69
C ARG A 22 -1.25 20.29 -30.16
N ALA A 23 -1.80 19.46 -29.30
CA ALA A 23 -2.42 18.19 -29.65
C ALA A 23 -3.93 18.38 -29.58
N ALA A 24 -4.66 17.60 -30.39
CA ALA A 24 -6.12 17.55 -30.36
C ALA A 24 -6.59 17.41 -28.90
N ARG A 25 -7.69 18.10 -28.55
CA ARG A 25 -8.29 18.02 -27.20
C ARG A 25 -8.34 16.54 -26.79
N PRO A 26 -7.63 16.15 -25.72
CA PRO A 26 -7.68 14.76 -25.30
C PRO A 26 -9.14 14.41 -24.98
N GLN A 27 -9.55 13.18 -25.32
CA GLN A 27 -10.89 12.67 -24.99
C GLN A 27 -11.11 12.62 -23.47
N PHE A 28 -10.03 12.67 -22.68
CA PHE A 28 -10.01 12.62 -21.22
C PHE A 28 -9.29 13.84 -20.62
N ALA A 29 -9.63 14.20 -19.38
CA ALA A 29 -8.90 15.22 -18.63
C ALA A 29 -7.48 14.74 -18.32
N LYS A 30 -6.50 15.66 -18.31
CA LYS A 30 -5.12 15.35 -17.88
C LYS A 30 -5.13 14.90 -16.43
N ALA A 31 -4.31 13.90 -16.09
CA ALA A 31 -4.20 13.39 -14.73
C ALA A 31 -3.69 14.43 -13.73
N PHE A 32 -2.93 15.42 -14.22
CA PHE A 32 -2.46 16.54 -13.44
C PHE A 32 -2.30 17.81 -14.29
N ASP A 33 -2.81 18.93 -13.79
CA ASP A 33 -2.62 20.25 -14.40
C ASP A 33 -2.50 21.36 -13.35
N ALA A 34 -1.98 22.50 -13.78
CA ALA A 34 -1.83 23.69 -12.96
C ALA A 34 -2.29 24.93 -13.73
N ILE A 35 -3.25 25.66 -13.16
CA ILE A 35 -3.85 26.84 -13.76
C ILE A 35 -3.49 28.07 -12.93
N ASP A 36 -2.83 29.06 -13.53
CA ASP A 36 -2.62 30.38 -12.91
C ASP A 36 -3.82 31.28 -13.19
N THR A 37 -4.48 31.76 -12.13
CA THR A 37 -5.61 32.69 -12.22
C THR A 37 -5.19 34.15 -11.99
N GLY A 38 -3.89 34.45 -11.94
CA GLY A 38 -3.31 35.76 -11.67
C GLY A 38 -3.13 36.07 -10.18
N GLU A 39 -4.04 35.60 -9.33
CA GLU A 39 -3.97 35.70 -7.87
C GLU A 39 -3.63 34.37 -7.17
N HIS A 40 -4.04 33.25 -7.79
CA HIS A 40 -3.92 31.92 -7.22
C HIS A 40 -3.40 30.94 -8.26
N CYS A 41 -2.77 29.87 -7.77
CA CYS A 41 -2.52 28.68 -8.56
C CYS A 41 -3.55 27.62 -8.17
N LEU A 42 -4.25 27.07 -9.16
CA LEU A 42 -5.13 25.92 -9.01
C LEU A 42 -4.39 24.68 -9.49
N LEU A 43 -4.21 23.70 -8.61
CA LEU A 43 -3.65 22.40 -8.93
C LEU A 43 -4.76 21.37 -9.02
N ASP A 44 -4.93 20.76 -10.18
CA ASP A 44 -6.00 19.81 -10.44
C ASP A 44 -5.41 18.43 -10.66
N TRP A 45 -5.87 17.46 -9.87
CA TRP A 45 -5.55 16.05 -10.01
C TRP A 45 -6.80 15.33 -10.48
N TRP A 46 -6.64 14.50 -11.51
CA TRP A 46 -7.70 13.71 -12.09
C TRP A 46 -7.27 12.25 -12.12
N PHE A 47 -8.15 11.35 -11.70
CA PHE A 47 -7.95 9.92 -11.93
C PHE A 47 -8.61 9.58 -13.27
N ASN A 48 -7.93 8.80 -14.10
CA ASN A 48 -8.53 8.31 -15.33
C ASN A 48 -9.14 6.94 -15.05
N ASP A 49 -10.47 6.81 -15.11
CA ASP A 49 -11.12 5.51 -15.14
C ASP A 49 -11.53 5.15 -16.56
N ASP A 50 -10.95 4.07 -17.10
CA ASP A 50 -11.30 3.57 -18.44
C ASP A 50 -12.81 3.27 -18.59
N ALA A 51 -13.53 3.08 -17.47
CA ALA A 51 -14.96 2.80 -17.43
C ALA A 51 -15.84 4.07 -17.45
N GLY A 52 -15.35 5.24 -17.02
CA GLY A 52 -16.14 6.48 -16.90
C GLY A 52 -17.35 6.42 -15.95
N GLU A 53 -17.57 5.30 -15.28
CA GLU A 53 -18.73 5.08 -14.40
C GLU A 53 -18.48 5.56 -12.97
N HIS A 54 -17.23 5.94 -12.63
CA HIS A 54 -16.82 6.44 -11.32
C HIS A 54 -17.34 5.60 -10.15
N VAL A 55 -17.55 4.29 -10.37
CA VAL A 55 -18.21 3.36 -9.42
C VAL A 55 -17.49 3.37 -8.06
N ARG A 56 -16.16 3.52 -8.10
CA ARG A 56 -15.29 3.65 -6.94
C ARG A 56 -15.64 4.81 -6.00
N PHE A 57 -16.30 5.84 -6.49
CA PHE A 57 -16.70 7.03 -5.72
C PHE A 57 -18.22 7.13 -5.52
N SER A 58 -19.01 6.26 -6.16
CA SER A 58 -20.48 6.24 -6.04
C SER A 58 -20.99 5.28 -4.97
N GLU A 59 -20.18 4.30 -4.54
CA GLU A 59 -20.49 3.50 -3.36
C GLU A 59 -20.23 4.32 -2.08
N GLU A 60 -21.24 4.37 -1.19
CA GLU A 60 -21.31 5.21 0.02
C GLU A 60 -20.14 5.05 1.01
N ALA A 61 -19.26 4.05 0.81
CA ALA A 61 -18.15 3.72 1.68
C ALA A 61 -16.87 4.57 1.44
N ASP A 62 -16.58 4.95 0.18
CA ASP A 62 -15.25 5.51 -0.18
C ASP A 62 -15.27 7.00 -0.56
N GLY A 63 -16.41 7.56 -1.00
CA GLY A 63 -16.46 8.93 -1.55
C GLY A 63 -16.26 10.07 -0.53
N THR A 64 -16.83 9.94 0.69
CA THR A 64 -16.88 11.05 1.67
C THR A 64 -15.57 11.26 2.43
N GLY A 65 -14.71 10.24 2.53
CA GLY A 65 -13.46 10.29 3.29
C GLY A 65 -12.27 10.93 2.55
N TRP A 66 -12.33 11.02 1.21
CA TRP A 66 -11.20 11.47 0.39
C TRP A 66 -10.74 12.89 0.71
N MET A 67 -11.67 13.82 0.88
CA MET A 67 -11.31 15.21 1.17
C MET A 67 -10.55 15.33 2.49
N ALA A 68 -10.94 14.59 3.53
CA ALA A 68 -10.22 14.58 4.81
C ALA A 68 -8.81 13.98 4.67
N ARG A 69 -8.65 12.91 3.88
CA ARG A 69 -7.35 12.26 3.63
C ARG A 69 -6.41 13.11 2.77
N LEU A 70 -6.96 13.88 1.82
CA LEU A 70 -6.20 14.71 0.88
C LEU A 70 -5.97 16.14 1.37
N LEU A 71 -6.75 16.63 2.34
CA LEU A 71 -6.62 17.99 2.88
C LEU A 71 -5.18 18.34 3.31
N PRO A 72 -4.40 17.45 3.96
CA PRO A 72 -3.04 17.77 4.38
C PRO A 72 -2.06 18.04 3.24
N ILE A 73 -2.34 17.58 2.00
CA ILE A 73 -1.50 17.87 0.81
C ILE A 73 -1.33 19.38 0.61
N ARG A 74 -2.38 20.17 0.89
CA ARG A 74 -2.30 21.64 0.78
C ARG A 74 -1.20 22.20 1.68
N ASP A 75 -1.15 21.68 2.89
CA ASP A 75 -0.27 22.10 3.95
C ASP A 75 1.18 21.66 3.72
N GLU A 76 1.37 20.49 3.11
CA GLU A 76 2.67 20.00 2.65
C GLU A 76 3.22 20.86 1.50
N LEU A 77 2.39 21.17 0.50
CA LEU A 77 2.76 22.04 -0.63
C LEU A 77 3.11 23.46 -0.16
N LEU A 78 2.36 24.02 0.79
CA LEU A 78 2.65 25.34 1.34
C LEU A 78 3.99 25.40 2.09
N ARG A 79 4.44 24.29 2.66
CA ARG A 79 5.76 24.13 3.29
C ARG A 79 6.88 23.81 2.28
N GLY A 80 6.53 23.61 1.01
CA GLY A 80 7.49 23.36 -0.07
C GLY A 80 7.78 21.89 -0.34
N ASP A 81 6.94 20.97 0.14
CA ASP A 81 7.02 19.58 -0.26
C ASP A 81 6.47 19.42 -1.69
N THR A 82 7.33 19.04 -2.63
CA THR A 82 6.99 18.88 -4.05
C THR A 82 6.59 17.46 -4.42
N ARG A 83 6.61 16.50 -3.47
CA ARG A 83 6.17 15.11 -3.71
C ARG A 83 4.76 15.04 -4.30
N PRO A 84 3.76 15.82 -3.85
CA PRO A 84 2.42 15.77 -4.46
C PRO A 84 2.39 16.20 -5.94
N LEU A 85 3.25 17.15 -6.34
CA LEU A 85 3.39 17.55 -7.75
C LEU A 85 4.00 16.41 -8.58
N TYR A 86 5.03 15.75 -8.02
CA TYR A 86 5.69 14.62 -8.67
C TYR A 86 4.75 13.41 -8.81
N LEU A 87 3.92 13.12 -7.80
CA LEU A 87 2.88 12.09 -7.89
C LEU A 87 1.86 12.40 -9.00
N GLY A 88 1.48 13.67 -9.15
CA GLY A 88 0.66 14.11 -10.28
C GLY A 88 1.33 13.88 -11.64
N TRP A 89 2.62 14.24 -11.77
CA TRP A 89 3.39 13.97 -12.99
C TRP A 89 3.52 12.46 -13.28
N LEU A 90 3.74 11.63 -12.26
CA LEU A 90 3.77 10.17 -12.41
C LEU A 90 2.43 9.60 -12.87
N ALA A 91 1.30 10.16 -12.41
CA ALA A 91 -0.01 9.73 -12.89
C ALA A 91 -0.18 10.02 -14.38
N ARG A 92 0.31 11.18 -14.86
CA ARG A 92 0.32 11.50 -16.30
C ARG A 92 1.18 10.53 -17.09
N LEU A 93 2.34 10.16 -16.55
CA LEU A 93 3.22 9.15 -17.13
C LEU A 93 2.50 7.79 -17.24
N GLY A 94 1.90 7.31 -16.15
CA GLY A 94 1.14 6.05 -16.13
C GLY A 94 -0.04 6.05 -17.11
N ASN A 95 -0.68 7.21 -17.30
CA ASN A 95 -1.77 7.41 -18.25
C ASN A 95 -1.31 7.62 -19.71
N ARG A 96 0.00 7.51 -19.99
CA ARG A 96 0.59 7.70 -21.33
C ARG A 96 0.34 9.09 -21.92
N GLU A 97 0.24 10.11 -21.06
CA GLU A 97 0.12 11.51 -21.49
C GLU A 97 1.48 12.13 -21.88
N LEU A 98 2.58 11.43 -21.58
CA LEU A 98 3.94 11.88 -21.82
C LEU A 98 4.58 11.09 -22.97
N SER A 99 5.47 11.74 -23.70
CA SER A 99 6.28 11.14 -24.75
C SER A 99 7.52 10.46 -24.16
N ALA A 100 8.05 9.44 -24.82
CA ALA A 100 9.22 8.68 -24.36
C ALA A 100 10.49 9.52 -24.16
N ASP A 101 10.58 10.67 -24.83
CA ASP A 101 11.67 11.66 -24.79
C ASP A 101 11.43 12.81 -23.80
N ASP A 102 10.24 12.90 -23.19
CA ASP A 102 9.97 13.90 -22.17
C ASP A 102 10.86 13.69 -20.96
N ARG A 103 11.28 14.80 -20.35
CA ARG A 103 12.24 14.81 -19.23
C ARG A 103 11.52 14.68 -17.91
N GLU A 104 12.11 13.88 -17.03
CA GLU A 104 11.71 13.80 -15.63
C GLU A 104 11.87 15.18 -14.96
N PRO A 105 10.85 15.67 -14.23
CA PRO A 105 10.95 16.90 -13.45
C PRO A 105 11.96 16.73 -12.30
N PRO A 106 12.29 17.82 -11.57
CA PRO A 106 13.09 17.72 -10.36
C PRO A 106 12.56 16.64 -9.41
N LEU A 107 13.37 15.61 -9.18
CA LEU A 107 13.01 14.46 -8.35
C LEU A 107 13.00 14.88 -6.87
N PRO A 108 11.87 14.81 -6.16
CA PRO A 108 11.83 15.16 -4.75
C PRO A 108 12.53 14.10 -3.89
N ASP A 109 13.08 14.54 -2.76
CA ASP A 109 13.54 13.66 -1.70
C ASP A 109 12.36 12.93 -1.05
N GLY A 110 12.56 11.70 -0.60
CA GLY A 110 11.62 11.00 0.26
C GLY A 110 10.49 10.27 -0.46
N LEU A 111 10.61 9.94 -1.75
CA LEU A 111 9.58 9.17 -2.45
C LEU A 111 9.42 7.75 -1.93
N LYS A 112 10.42 7.20 -1.23
CA LYS A 112 10.33 5.90 -0.55
C LYS A 112 9.48 5.94 0.73
N THR A 113 9.19 7.12 1.25
CA THR A 113 8.52 7.33 2.55
C THR A 113 7.46 8.42 2.42
N LEU A 114 6.39 8.10 1.70
CA LEU A 114 5.25 9.01 1.50
C LEU A 114 4.48 9.22 2.81
N THR A 115 3.98 10.44 3.02
CA THR A 115 3.07 10.75 4.13
C THR A 115 1.72 10.04 3.93
N PRO A 116 0.87 9.89 4.97
CA PRO A 116 -0.47 9.33 4.79
C PRO A 116 -1.31 10.06 3.73
N ALA A 117 -1.19 11.39 3.63
CA ALA A 117 -1.90 12.19 2.63
C ALA A 117 -1.34 11.95 1.22
N GLN A 118 -0.04 11.78 1.08
CA GLN A 118 0.61 11.45 -0.20
C GLN A 118 0.26 10.03 -0.67
N ASN A 119 0.20 9.06 0.25
CA ASN A 119 -0.31 7.72 -0.06
C ASN A 119 -1.78 7.79 -0.50
N ALA A 120 -2.61 8.58 0.18
CA ALA A 120 -3.99 8.82 -0.26
C ALA A 120 -4.03 9.47 -1.64
N LEU A 121 -3.14 10.42 -1.96
CA LEU A 121 -3.08 11.01 -3.29
C LEU A 121 -2.69 9.99 -4.37
N ALA A 122 -1.68 9.15 -4.11
CA ALA A 122 -1.30 8.09 -5.04
C ALA A 122 -2.44 7.07 -5.25
N GLU A 123 -3.16 6.72 -4.18
CA GLU A 123 -4.33 5.85 -4.22
C GLU A 123 -5.51 6.47 -4.98
N PHE A 124 -5.76 7.77 -4.78
CA PHE A 124 -6.77 8.54 -5.51
C PHE A 124 -6.48 8.54 -7.01
N LEU A 125 -5.22 8.79 -7.38
CA LEU A 125 -4.74 8.81 -8.77
C LEU A 125 -4.64 7.43 -9.43
N MET A 126 -4.87 6.34 -8.67
CA MET A 126 -4.66 4.96 -9.13
C MET A 126 -3.25 4.72 -9.67
N LEU A 127 -2.27 5.33 -9.02
CA LEU A 127 -0.88 5.21 -9.45
C LEU A 127 -0.39 3.78 -9.25
N ASP A 128 0.09 3.13 -10.32
CA ASP A 128 0.70 1.79 -10.24
C ASP A 128 1.89 1.86 -9.25
N PRO A 129 1.91 1.01 -8.21
CA PRO A 129 3.04 0.96 -7.28
C PRO A 129 4.37 0.71 -7.99
N ASP A 130 4.37 0.05 -9.14
CA ASP A 130 5.58 -0.23 -9.93
C ASP A 130 6.16 1.07 -10.55
N TRP A 131 5.32 2.04 -10.94
CA TRP A 131 5.75 3.37 -11.39
C TRP A 131 6.39 4.17 -10.26
N LEU A 132 5.74 4.19 -9.10
CA LEU A 132 6.26 4.89 -7.92
C LEU A 132 7.59 4.28 -7.46
N ALA A 133 7.71 2.95 -7.46
CA ALA A 133 8.94 2.26 -7.09
C ALA A 133 10.11 2.59 -8.04
N ALA A 134 9.86 2.55 -9.36
CA ALA A 134 10.85 2.89 -10.39
C ALA A 134 11.33 4.35 -10.30
N ALA A 135 10.43 5.27 -9.96
CA ALA A 135 10.77 6.65 -9.68
C ALA A 135 11.61 6.80 -8.41
N ALA A 136 11.15 6.17 -7.31
CA ALA A 136 11.75 6.28 -5.99
C ALA A 136 13.16 5.68 -5.90
N GLU A 137 13.58 4.83 -6.84
CA GLU A 137 14.94 4.26 -6.89
C GLU A 137 16.03 5.33 -6.78
N LYS A 138 15.89 6.43 -7.53
CA LYS A 138 16.84 7.54 -7.56
C LYS A 138 16.48 8.68 -6.60
N SER A 139 15.37 8.57 -5.88
CA SER A 139 14.94 9.61 -4.93
C SER A 139 15.85 9.58 -3.71
N PRO A 140 16.48 10.72 -3.34
CA PRO A 140 17.24 10.82 -2.11
C PRO A 140 16.34 10.52 -0.89
N PRO A 141 16.89 10.04 0.22
CA PRO A 141 16.11 9.84 1.44
C PRO A 141 15.55 11.17 1.96
N PHE A 142 14.35 11.14 2.54
CA PHE A 142 13.83 12.30 3.26
C PHE A 142 14.67 12.52 4.51
N SER A 143 15.45 13.59 4.56
CA SER A 143 16.17 13.95 5.79
C SER A 143 15.19 14.65 6.73
N ALA A 144 14.76 13.91 7.75
CA ALA A 144 14.03 14.42 8.91
C ALA A 144 14.49 13.67 10.17
N GLY A 145 15.80 13.41 10.26
CA GLY A 145 16.42 12.69 11.37
C GLY A 145 17.05 13.66 12.39
N PRO A 146 17.33 13.22 13.63
CA PRO A 146 18.00 14.04 14.65
C PRO A 146 19.40 14.54 14.25
N ASP A 147 20.05 13.92 13.26
CA ASP A 147 21.29 14.41 12.62
C ASP A 147 21.11 15.70 11.80
N ASP A 148 19.88 16.16 11.52
CA ASP A 148 19.66 17.38 10.73
C ASP A 148 20.06 18.66 11.47
N ASN A 149 20.11 18.69 12.81
CA ASN A 149 20.58 19.88 13.53
C ASN A 149 22.03 20.21 13.16
N ASP A 150 22.92 19.21 13.18
CA ASP A 150 24.32 19.37 12.77
C ASP A 150 24.46 19.71 11.27
N ARG A 151 23.47 19.35 10.45
CA ARG A 151 23.42 19.64 9.01
C ARG A 151 23.01 21.08 8.72
N PHE A 152 22.09 21.65 9.50
CA PHE A 152 21.66 23.04 9.34
C PHE A 152 22.68 24.02 9.89
N ASP A 153 23.41 23.67 10.96
CA ASP A 153 24.32 24.57 11.67
C ASP A 153 25.31 25.31 10.77
N PRO A 154 26.02 24.67 9.80
CA PRO A 154 26.91 25.39 8.90
C PRO A 154 26.17 26.43 8.04
N TRP A 155 24.97 26.09 7.54
CA TRP A 155 24.17 27.02 6.75
C TRP A 155 23.58 28.14 7.60
N LEU A 156 23.09 27.82 8.80
CA LEU A 156 22.56 28.79 9.74
C LEU A 156 23.63 29.80 10.16
N SER A 157 24.89 29.37 10.29
CA SER A 157 26.02 30.25 10.59
C SER A 157 26.37 31.24 9.46
N GLU A 158 25.91 30.96 8.23
CA GLU A 158 26.13 31.83 7.07
C GLU A 158 24.97 32.81 6.81
N LEU A 159 23.84 32.65 7.52
CA LEU A 159 22.72 33.57 7.40
C LEU A 159 23.05 34.92 8.04
N THR A 160 22.67 35.99 7.34
CA THR A 160 22.79 37.35 7.88
C THR A 160 21.72 37.62 8.94
N GLU A 161 21.97 38.58 9.83
CA GLU A 161 20.98 39.00 10.84
C GLU A 161 19.66 39.45 10.21
N ASP A 162 19.71 40.10 9.04
CA ASP A 162 18.50 40.58 8.36
C ASP A 162 17.64 39.42 7.85
N GLU A 163 18.27 38.35 7.36
CA GLU A 163 17.58 37.15 6.89
C GLU A 163 16.93 36.39 8.05
N MET A 164 17.64 36.27 9.18
CA MET A 164 17.08 35.67 10.39
C MET A 164 15.91 36.51 10.92
N ARG A 165 16.06 37.84 11.01
CA ARG A 165 14.98 38.75 11.43
C ARG A 165 13.77 38.68 10.51
N THR A 166 13.99 38.56 9.20
CA THR A 166 12.92 38.42 8.22
C THR A 166 12.15 37.12 8.41
N ALA A 167 12.84 36.00 8.65
CA ALA A 167 12.19 34.72 8.95
C ALA A 167 11.39 34.78 10.26
N LEU A 168 11.96 35.35 11.32
CA LEU A 168 11.29 35.53 12.61
C LEU A 168 10.05 36.43 12.50
N ARG A 169 10.14 37.50 11.71
CA ARG A 169 9.00 38.39 11.45
C ARG A 169 7.86 37.63 10.75
N MET A 170 8.16 36.81 9.74
CA MET A 170 7.15 35.98 9.09
C MET A 170 6.48 35.02 10.09
N LEU A 171 7.21 34.45 11.05
CA LEU A 171 6.63 33.61 12.10
C LEU A 171 5.67 34.39 13.00
N LEU A 172 6.05 35.59 13.45
CA LEU A 172 5.22 36.46 14.29
C LEU A 172 3.96 36.96 13.55
N GLU A 173 4.04 37.14 12.24
CA GLU A 173 2.92 37.49 11.36
C GLU A 173 1.98 36.30 11.07
N GLY A 174 2.27 35.11 11.62
CA GLY A 174 1.49 33.89 11.37
C GLY A 174 1.79 33.21 10.03
N ARG A 175 2.75 33.72 9.25
CA ARG A 175 3.18 33.21 7.93
C ARG A 175 4.21 32.07 8.05
N HIS A 176 3.97 31.16 8.99
CA HIS A 176 4.90 30.09 9.36
C HIS A 176 5.23 29.13 8.20
N GLN A 177 4.24 28.74 7.39
CA GLN A 177 4.46 27.88 6.23
C GLN A 177 5.33 28.55 5.16
N GLU A 178 5.16 29.86 4.95
CA GLU A 178 5.97 30.63 4.00
C GLU A 178 7.41 30.80 4.48
N ALA A 179 7.60 31.05 5.78
CA ALA A 179 8.92 31.09 6.41
C ALA A 179 9.64 29.75 6.24
N GLU A 180 8.97 28.65 6.58
CA GLU A 180 9.51 27.30 6.45
C GLU A 180 9.89 26.99 4.99
N ARG A 181 8.97 27.22 4.04
CA ARG A 181 9.22 27.00 2.60
C ARG A 181 10.42 27.79 2.10
N THR A 182 10.51 29.06 2.49
CA THR A 182 11.59 29.95 2.06
C THR A 182 12.95 29.48 2.58
N LEU A 183 13.02 29.14 3.87
CA LEU A 183 14.25 28.64 4.50
C LEU A 183 14.67 27.30 3.90
N ARG A 184 13.76 26.33 3.78
CA ARG A 184 14.05 25.02 3.18
C ARG A 184 14.55 25.13 1.74
N ARG A 185 13.93 26.00 0.93
CA ARG A 185 14.38 26.24 -0.46
C ARG A 185 15.80 26.79 -0.50
N ARG A 186 16.11 27.76 0.35
CA ARG A 186 17.44 28.38 0.42
C ARG A 186 18.50 27.41 0.90
N PHE A 187 18.19 26.63 1.94
CA PHE A 187 19.06 25.58 2.45
C PHE A 187 19.40 24.55 1.35
N ARG A 188 18.38 24.06 0.62
CA ARG A 188 18.60 23.12 -0.50
C ARG A 188 19.48 23.73 -1.60
N ALA A 189 19.27 25.00 -1.96
CA ALA A 189 20.10 25.68 -2.95
C ALA A 189 21.56 25.77 -2.49
N TRP A 190 21.78 26.17 -1.23
CA TRP A 190 23.10 26.22 -0.61
C TRP A 190 23.79 24.85 -0.56
N GLU A 191 23.04 23.79 -0.27
CA GLU A 191 23.59 22.43 -0.22
C GLU A 191 24.00 21.96 -1.62
N GLN A 192 23.17 22.21 -2.64
CA GLN A 192 23.49 21.87 -4.03
C GLN A 192 24.73 22.59 -4.56
N GLU A 193 24.95 23.85 -4.17
CA GLU A 193 26.16 24.61 -4.55
C GLU A 193 27.44 24.01 -3.96
N ARG A 194 27.32 23.29 -2.83
CA ARG A 194 28.44 22.69 -2.10
C ARG A 194 28.67 21.22 -2.38
N LEU A 195 27.72 20.53 -3.03
CA LEU A 195 28.00 19.21 -3.59
C LEU A 195 29.17 19.31 -4.59
N PRO A 196 30.15 18.39 -4.56
CA PRO A 196 31.30 18.44 -5.46
C PRO A 196 30.84 18.57 -6.91
N LYS A 197 31.34 19.57 -7.65
CA LYS A 197 31.04 19.81 -9.08
C LYS A 197 31.21 18.58 -9.97
N ARG A 198 32.00 17.58 -9.53
CA ARG A 198 32.17 16.27 -10.20
C ARG A 198 30.90 15.40 -10.22
N VAL A 199 29.94 15.63 -9.32
CA VAL A 199 28.64 14.95 -9.27
C VAL A 199 27.55 15.81 -9.92
N ALA A 200 27.67 17.15 -9.84
CA ALA A 200 26.71 18.09 -10.42
C ALA A 200 26.86 18.30 -11.94
N SER A 201 28.04 18.05 -12.52
CA SER A 201 28.19 18.01 -13.98
C SER A 201 27.65 16.68 -14.53
N LEU A 202 26.53 16.73 -15.25
CA LEU A 202 25.91 15.63 -16.05
C LEU A 202 24.83 14.76 -15.38
N VAL A 203 24.10 15.22 -14.37
CA VAL A 203 22.78 14.59 -14.09
C VAL A 203 21.78 15.12 -15.11
N VAL A 204 21.86 14.60 -16.32
CA VAL A 204 20.79 14.79 -17.32
C VAL A 204 19.53 14.18 -16.72
N PRO A 205 18.40 14.93 -16.60
CA PRO A 205 17.17 14.35 -16.12
C PRO A 205 16.80 13.13 -16.96
N ARG A 206 16.35 12.06 -16.29
CA ARG A 206 15.97 10.83 -16.99
C ARG A 206 14.91 11.15 -18.03
N CYS A 207 14.91 10.43 -19.14
CA CYS A 207 13.74 10.42 -20.01
C CYS A 207 12.68 9.47 -19.45
N VAL A 208 11.43 9.70 -19.84
CA VAL A 208 10.30 8.80 -19.56
C VAL A 208 10.62 7.33 -19.89
N SER A 209 11.21 7.07 -21.06
CA SER A 209 11.61 5.73 -21.50
C SER A 209 12.56 5.00 -20.53
N GLU A 210 13.43 5.75 -19.84
CA GLU A 210 14.34 5.16 -18.84
C GLU A 210 13.59 4.76 -17.57
N ILE A 211 12.51 5.47 -17.21
CA ILE A 211 11.66 5.12 -16.08
C ILE A 211 10.80 3.90 -16.44
N GLU A 212 10.19 3.90 -17.63
CA GLU A 212 9.42 2.76 -18.18
C GLU A 212 10.19 1.45 -18.15
N ALA A 213 11.46 1.47 -18.56
CA ALA A 213 12.33 0.30 -18.53
C ALA A 213 12.51 -0.27 -17.10
N ARG A 214 12.48 0.59 -16.08
CA ARG A 214 12.60 0.17 -14.66
C ARG A 214 11.29 -0.38 -14.10
N VAL A 215 10.14 0.13 -14.53
CA VAL A 215 8.82 -0.38 -14.10
C VAL A 215 8.70 -1.89 -14.30
N SER A 216 9.12 -2.39 -15.46
CA SER A 216 9.05 -3.82 -15.78
C SER A 216 9.86 -4.68 -14.79
N LEU A 217 11.00 -4.17 -14.30
CA LEU A 217 11.81 -4.88 -13.30
C LEU A 217 11.13 -4.89 -11.93
N HIS A 218 10.52 -3.77 -11.52
CA HIS A 218 9.78 -3.69 -10.27
C HIS A 218 8.54 -4.59 -10.27
N ARG A 219 7.81 -4.61 -11.39
CA ARG A 219 6.65 -5.49 -11.57
C ARG A 219 7.03 -6.96 -11.41
N LEU A 220 8.08 -7.40 -12.09
CA LEU A 220 8.55 -8.79 -12.00
C LEU A 220 8.97 -9.15 -10.56
N ALA A 221 9.67 -8.25 -9.87
CA ALA A 221 10.09 -8.47 -8.50
C ALA A 221 8.89 -8.57 -7.54
N ARG A 222 7.89 -7.71 -7.70
CA ARG A 222 6.65 -7.74 -6.90
C ARG A 222 5.85 -9.02 -7.14
N GLU A 223 5.64 -9.40 -8.40
CA GLU A 223 4.94 -10.65 -8.75
C GLU A 223 5.65 -11.88 -8.18
N GLN A 224 6.99 -11.92 -8.22
CA GLN A 224 7.76 -13.00 -7.61
C GLN A 224 7.56 -13.03 -6.09
N GLN A 225 7.64 -11.87 -5.44
CA GLN A 225 7.42 -11.76 -3.99
C GLN A 225 6.00 -12.18 -3.57
N GLU A 226 4.98 -11.84 -4.36
CA GLU A 226 3.59 -12.24 -4.14
C GLU A 226 3.43 -13.76 -4.26
N ARG A 227 4.06 -14.38 -5.27
CA ARG A 227 4.08 -15.85 -5.44
C ARG A 227 4.76 -16.55 -4.27
N ASP A 228 5.96 -16.09 -3.91
CA ASP A 228 6.73 -16.65 -2.80
C ASP A 228 5.97 -16.53 -1.47
N ALA A 229 5.30 -15.39 -1.24
CA ALA A 229 4.47 -15.17 -0.06
C ALA A 229 3.25 -16.09 -0.03
N HIS A 230 2.57 -16.28 -1.16
CA HIS A 230 1.44 -17.19 -1.28
C HIS A 230 1.87 -18.65 -1.03
N GLU A 231 2.97 -19.10 -1.65
CA GLU A 231 3.52 -20.43 -1.44
C GLU A 231 3.94 -20.66 0.02
N ALA A 232 4.59 -19.67 0.63
CA ALA A 232 4.96 -19.74 2.05
C ALA A 232 3.73 -19.79 2.97
N ALA A 233 2.67 -19.03 2.68
CA ALA A 233 1.42 -19.07 3.44
C ALA A 233 0.73 -20.43 3.34
N GLU A 234 0.67 -21.02 2.13
CA GLU A 234 0.10 -22.34 1.91
C GLU A 234 0.93 -23.45 2.56
N ALA A 235 2.27 -23.36 2.51
CA ALA A 235 3.15 -24.29 3.20
C ALA A 235 2.96 -24.22 4.73
N ARG A 236 2.83 -23.01 5.30
CA ARG A 236 2.52 -22.82 6.72
C ARG A 236 1.18 -23.44 7.11
N ARG A 237 0.12 -23.18 6.33
CA ARG A 237 -1.21 -23.78 6.55
C ARG A 237 -1.16 -25.30 6.51
N LYS A 238 -0.44 -25.88 5.56
CA LYS A 238 -0.25 -27.34 5.45
C LYS A 238 0.52 -27.91 6.65
N ALA A 239 1.58 -27.23 7.10
CA ALA A 239 2.37 -27.65 8.26
C ALA A 239 1.59 -27.53 9.58
N GLU A 240 0.80 -26.47 9.75
CA GLU A 240 -0.10 -26.31 10.90
C GLU A 240 -1.17 -27.40 10.89
N ARG A 241 -1.78 -27.68 9.72
CA ARG A 241 -2.77 -28.77 9.57
C ARG A 241 -2.14 -30.12 9.89
N SER A 242 -0.95 -30.43 9.36
CA SER A 242 -0.29 -31.71 9.63
C SER A 242 0.13 -31.86 11.09
N GLY A 243 0.61 -30.78 11.73
CA GLY A 243 0.91 -30.74 13.17
C GLY A 243 -0.32 -30.95 14.03
N TYR A 244 -1.44 -30.30 13.71
CA TYR A 244 -2.73 -30.52 14.39
C TYR A 244 -3.22 -31.97 14.25
N LEU A 245 -3.14 -32.55 13.04
CA LEU A 245 -3.52 -33.95 12.85
C LEU A 245 -2.61 -34.91 13.63
N THR A 246 -1.33 -34.58 13.77
CA THR A 246 -0.39 -35.39 14.57
C THR A 246 -0.73 -35.30 16.05
N SER A 247 -1.04 -34.11 16.59
CA SER A 247 -1.42 -33.97 18.01
C SER A 247 -2.72 -34.70 18.35
N LEU A 248 -3.67 -34.81 17.42
CA LEU A 248 -4.86 -35.65 17.58
C LEU A 248 -4.54 -37.15 17.73
N LEU A 249 -3.42 -37.61 17.16
CA LEU A 249 -2.96 -39.00 17.29
C LEU A 249 -2.04 -39.22 18.49
N GLU A 250 -1.43 -38.17 19.04
CA GLU A 250 -0.65 -38.26 20.28
C GLU A 250 -1.58 -38.44 21.50
N ASP A 251 -2.71 -37.74 21.52
CA ASP A 251 -3.73 -37.84 22.57
C ASP A 251 -5.09 -38.29 22.00
N GLU A 252 -5.09 -39.52 21.45
CA GLU A 252 -6.28 -40.10 20.85
C GLU A 252 -7.46 -40.14 21.83
N ASP A 253 -7.21 -40.53 23.08
CA ASP A 253 -8.28 -40.75 24.05
C ASP A 253 -8.99 -39.45 24.44
N SER A 254 -8.24 -38.36 24.60
CA SER A 254 -8.82 -37.02 24.80
C SER A 254 -9.61 -36.57 23.57
N ALA A 255 -9.09 -36.79 22.37
CA ALA A 255 -9.78 -36.41 21.13
C ALA A 255 -11.12 -37.13 20.96
N TRP A 256 -11.17 -38.44 21.24
CA TRP A 256 -12.42 -39.21 21.22
C TRP A 256 -13.39 -38.81 22.36
N SER A 257 -12.88 -38.53 23.56
CA SER A 257 -13.68 -38.05 24.70
C SER A 257 -14.30 -36.67 24.45
N ALA A 258 -13.58 -35.77 23.77
CA ALA A 258 -14.08 -34.47 23.37
C ALA A 258 -15.25 -34.58 22.36
N ILE A 259 -15.20 -35.55 21.43
CA ILE A 259 -16.31 -35.85 20.52
C ILE A 259 -17.52 -36.37 21.30
N ASP A 260 -17.32 -37.33 22.20
CA ASP A 260 -18.39 -37.87 23.07
C ASP A 260 -19.07 -36.74 23.87
N SER A 261 -18.28 -35.91 24.54
CA SER A 261 -18.77 -34.77 25.33
C SER A 261 -19.58 -33.78 24.50
N LYS A 262 -19.13 -33.45 23.29
CA LYS A 262 -19.89 -32.59 22.34
C LYS A 262 -21.21 -33.24 21.98
N LEU A 263 -21.21 -34.55 21.68
CA LEU A 263 -22.43 -35.28 21.39
C LEU A 263 -23.37 -35.25 22.60
N GLN A 264 -22.92 -35.51 23.83
CA GLN A 264 -23.77 -35.51 25.02
C GLN A 264 -24.59 -34.23 25.22
N ARG A 265 -24.05 -33.05 24.88
CA ARG A 265 -24.76 -31.75 25.00
C ARG A 265 -26.04 -31.64 24.17
N GLY A 266 -26.17 -32.43 23.09
CA GLY A 266 -27.46 -32.62 22.40
C GLY A 266 -28.03 -31.42 21.63
N SER A 267 -27.22 -30.42 21.27
CA SER A 267 -27.65 -29.26 20.45
C SER A 267 -27.19 -29.38 18.99
N GLY A 268 -27.91 -28.73 18.05
CA GLY A 268 -27.58 -28.74 16.61
C GLY A 268 -26.13 -28.32 16.32
N SER A 269 -25.70 -27.19 16.88
CA SER A 269 -24.30 -26.73 16.78
C SER A 269 -23.29 -27.71 17.38
N SER A 270 -23.67 -28.46 18.42
CA SER A 270 -22.78 -29.46 19.02
C SER A 270 -22.59 -30.69 18.12
N TYR A 271 -23.61 -31.10 17.37
CA TYR A 271 -23.49 -32.16 16.37
C TYR A 271 -22.56 -31.76 15.23
N ASP A 272 -22.68 -30.53 14.72
CA ASP A 272 -21.77 -30.02 13.68
C ASP A 272 -20.31 -29.96 14.16
N GLN A 273 -20.10 -29.52 15.41
CA GLN A 273 -18.76 -29.48 16.01
C GLN A 273 -18.17 -30.87 16.28
N ALA A 274 -19.01 -31.85 16.65
CA ALA A 274 -18.59 -33.23 16.83
C ALA A 274 -18.25 -33.88 15.48
N PHE A 275 -19.04 -33.58 14.45
CA PHE A 275 -18.83 -34.08 13.10
C PHE A 275 -17.52 -33.56 12.50
N ARG A 276 -17.26 -32.26 12.59
CA ARG A 276 -15.97 -31.68 12.16
C ARG A 276 -14.77 -32.32 12.88
N ALA A 277 -14.87 -32.49 14.20
CA ALA A 277 -13.81 -33.12 14.99
C ALA A 277 -13.60 -34.60 14.60
N LEU A 278 -14.67 -35.33 14.28
CA LEU A 278 -14.55 -36.70 13.77
C LEU A 278 -13.90 -36.74 12.38
N GLN A 279 -14.21 -35.79 11.50
CA GLN A 279 -13.57 -35.70 10.18
C GLN A 279 -12.07 -35.43 10.30
N ASP A 280 -11.69 -34.47 11.14
CA ASP A 280 -10.28 -34.19 11.44
C ASP A 280 -9.56 -35.44 11.96
N LEU A 281 -10.18 -36.15 12.91
CA LEU A 281 -9.62 -37.35 13.47
C LEU A 281 -9.54 -38.48 12.42
N ALA A 282 -10.56 -38.67 11.58
CA ALA A 282 -10.52 -39.63 10.49
C ALA A 282 -9.38 -39.34 9.50
N GLU A 283 -9.15 -38.08 9.15
CA GLU A 283 -8.04 -37.63 8.31
C GLU A 283 -6.69 -37.96 8.95
N ALA A 284 -6.55 -37.69 10.26
CA ALA A 284 -5.38 -38.04 11.04
C ALA A 284 -5.08 -39.56 10.97
N TYR A 285 -6.07 -40.40 11.26
CA TYR A 285 -5.90 -41.86 11.21
C TYR A 285 -5.61 -42.37 9.79
N ALA A 286 -6.20 -41.77 8.76
CA ALA A 286 -5.91 -42.12 7.36
C ALA A 286 -4.46 -41.76 6.98
N GLY A 287 -3.98 -40.58 7.39
CA GLY A 287 -2.58 -40.16 7.20
C GLY A 287 -1.58 -41.10 7.86
N ALA A 288 -1.90 -41.61 9.05
CA ALA A 288 -1.11 -42.62 9.76
C ALA A 288 -1.34 -44.06 9.28
N LYS A 289 -2.21 -44.29 8.28
CA LYS A 289 -2.61 -45.63 7.78
C LYS A 289 -3.19 -46.55 8.88
N ARG A 290 -3.92 -45.98 9.84
CA ARG A 290 -4.50 -46.67 11.01
C ARG A 290 -6.03 -46.82 10.92
N ASP A 291 -6.56 -47.00 9.70
CA ASP A 291 -8.01 -47.06 9.42
C ASP A 291 -8.76 -48.12 10.23
N ALA A 292 -8.13 -49.28 10.48
CA ALA A 292 -8.72 -50.35 11.27
C ALA A 292 -8.94 -49.95 12.75
N THR A 293 -8.06 -49.11 13.30
CA THR A 293 -8.19 -48.59 14.67
C THR A 293 -9.27 -47.52 14.74
N PHE A 294 -9.31 -46.61 13.75
CA PHE A 294 -10.38 -45.64 13.62
C PHE A 294 -11.76 -46.32 13.55
N ARG A 295 -11.93 -47.32 12.68
CA ARG A 295 -13.21 -48.05 12.54
C ARG A 295 -13.65 -48.71 13.85
N ARG A 296 -12.74 -49.37 14.58
CA ARG A 296 -13.06 -49.98 15.88
C ARG A 296 -13.53 -48.96 16.90
N ARG A 297 -12.87 -47.79 16.97
CA ARG A 297 -13.27 -46.71 17.88
C ARG A 297 -14.60 -46.05 17.44
N LEU A 298 -14.81 -45.86 16.14
CA LEU A 298 -16.07 -45.35 15.60
C LEU A 298 -17.26 -46.27 15.94
N VAL A 299 -17.11 -47.59 15.81
CA VAL A 299 -18.14 -48.56 16.22
C VAL A 299 -18.50 -48.41 17.70
N ARG A 300 -17.49 -48.22 18.57
CA ARG A 300 -17.71 -48.00 20.01
C ARG A 300 -18.48 -46.70 20.29
N LEU A 301 -18.13 -45.60 19.62
CA LEU A 301 -18.85 -44.33 19.73
C LEU A 301 -20.30 -44.46 19.25
N MET A 302 -20.52 -45.19 18.14
CA MET A 302 -21.85 -45.43 17.58
C MET A 302 -22.73 -46.33 18.46
N ALA A 303 -22.15 -47.24 19.25
CA ALA A 303 -22.92 -48.00 20.24
C ALA A 303 -23.58 -47.10 21.30
N GLN A 304 -22.94 -45.97 21.63
CA GLN A 304 -23.44 -45.01 22.63
C GLN A 304 -24.37 -43.94 22.00
N HIS A 305 -24.06 -43.47 20.80
CA HIS A 305 -24.76 -42.34 20.16
C HIS A 305 -25.64 -42.71 18.95
N GLY A 306 -25.74 -43.99 18.58
CA GLY A 306 -26.43 -44.46 17.37
C GLY A 306 -27.95 -44.25 17.33
N LYS A 307 -28.59 -43.87 18.45
CA LYS A 307 -30.02 -43.50 18.51
C LYS A 307 -30.28 -42.04 18.10
N ARG A 308 -29.25 -41.25 17.85
CA ARG A 308 -29.35 -39.81 17.56
C ARG A 308 -29.43 -39.58 16.05
N GLY A 309 -30.67 -39.46 15.54
CA GLY A 309 -30.94 -39.41 14.10
C GLY A 309 -30.17 -38.33 13.32
N ALA A 310 -30.04 -37.11 13.87
CA ALA A 310 -29.31 -36.01 13.22
C ALA A 310 -27.81 -36.33 13.04
N TRP A 311 -27.18 -36.94 14.04
CA TRP A 311 -25.79 -37.38 14.00
C TRP A 311 -25.58 -38.51 12.99
N VAL A 312 -26.45 -39.53 13.03
CA VAL A 312 -26.43 -40.66 12.09
C VAL A 312 -26.58 -40.16 10.65
N ALA A 313 -27.51 -39.23 10.39
CA ALA A 313 -27.72 -38.68 9.06
C ALA A 313 -26.48 -37.95 8.51
N GLN A 314 -25.76 -37.19 9.35
CA GLN A 314 -24.51 -36.52 8.95
C GLN A 314 -23.40 -37.53 8.61
N LEU A 315 -23.24 -38.59 9.41
CA LEU A 315 -22.25 -39.64 9.15
C LEU A 315 -22.54 -40.41 7.86
N THR A 316 -23.79 -40.82 7.64
CA THR A 316 -24.20 -41.53 6.41
C THR A 316 -24.02 -40.65 5.18
N LYS A 317 -24.38 -39.37 5.26
CA LYS A 317 -24.18 -38.40 4.18
C LYS A 317 -22.71 -38.25 3.80
N ALA A 318 -21.81 -38.38 4.78
CA ALA A 318 -20.36 -38.31 4.57
C ALA A 318 -19.71 -39.67 4.26
N GLY A 319 -20.49 -40.74 4.11
CA GLY A 319 -20.00 -42.06 3.72
C GLY A 319 -19.30 -42.87 4.81
N TYR A 320 -19.40 -42.46 6.09
CA TYR A 320 -18.87 -43.26 7.20
C TYR A 320 -19.71 -44.52 7.40
N THR A 321 -19.06 -45.69 7.49
CA THR A 321 -19.70 -46.99 7.76
C THR A 321 -19.23 -47.51 9.11
N TRP A 322 -20.17 -47.94 9.95
CA TRP A 322 -19.91 -48.44 11.31
C TRP A 322 -20.56 -49.82 11.58
N GLU A 323 -20.93 -50.53 10.52
CA GLU A 323 -21.39 -51.91 10.66
C GLU A 323 -20.21 -52.81 11.07
N PRO A 324 -20.35 -53.63 12.13
CA PRO A 324 -19.34 -54.62 12.45
C PRO A 324 -19.26 -55.62 11.28
N LYS A 325 -18.08 -55.75 10.65
CA LYS A 325 -17.83 -56.89 9.76
C LYS A 325 -18.07 -58.16 10.59
N ARG A 326 -19.07 -58.94 10.17
CA ARG A 326 -19.36 -60.27 10.71
C ARG A 326 -18.19 -61.21 10.53
#